data_AF-A0A816H5D5-F1
#
_entry.id   AF-A0A816H5D5-F1
#
_cell.length_a   1.000
_cell.length_b   1.000
_cell.length_c   1.000
_cell.angle_alpha   90.00
_cell.angle_beta   90.00
_cell.angle_gamma   90.00
#
_symmetry.space_group_name_H-M   'P 1'
#
loop_
_entity.id
_entity.type
_entity.pdbx_description
1 polymer ?
#
loop_
_entity_poly.entity_id
_entity_poly.type
_entity_poly.pdbx_seq_one_letter_code
_entity_poly.pdbx_strand_id
1 'polypeptide(L)'
;MFNNTEHVINVAQISKSIVNDLNLVTHRFVIYPALIFYLWFIGFIGNLFTYLRAELRNNTFCIYSLCGSIIDIINLTRNLFLRYLSAKYAIRIPWYSLRATCKLSIFLLAFLPHLSIHFLSMAIID
;
A
#
# COMPACT_ATOMS: atom_id res chain seq x y z
N MET A 1 -47.97 6.46 -11.43
CA MET A 1 -46.71 7.07 -11.94
C MET A 1 -45.80 7.50 -10.78
N PHE A 2 -45.63 6.66 -9.73
CA PHE A 2 -44.96 7.03 -8.45
C PHE A 2 -43.91 6.01 -7.95
N ASN A 3 -43.74 4.85 -8.61
CA ASN A 3 -42.87 3.76 -8.10
C ASN A 3 -41.37 3.90 -8.41
N ASN A 4 -40.98 4.77 -9.35
CA ASN A 4 -39.57 4.85 -9.79
C ASN A 4 -38.74 5.87 -9.00
N THR A 5 -39.36 6.83 -8.31
CA THR A 5 -38.65 7.86 -7.54
C THR A 5 -38.18 7.40 -6.18
N GLU A 6 -38.98 6.60 -5.46
CA GLU A 6 -38.59 6.05 -4.14
C GLU A 6 -37.42 5.05 -4.25
N HIS A 7 -37.41 4.26 -5.32
CA HIS A 7 -36.33 3.30 -5.58
C HIS A 7 -35.00 4.00 -5.88
N VAL A 8 -35.02 5.15 -6.56
CA VAL A 8 -33.83 5.97 -6.87
C VAL A 8 -33.29 6.68 -5.63
N ILE A 9 -34.17 7.14 -4.72
CA ILE A 9 -33.77 7.80 -3.47
C ILE A 9 -33.11 6.80 -2.52
N ASN A 10 -33.64 5.57 -2.41
CA ASN A 10 -33.04 4.51 -1.60
C ASN A 10 -31.66 4.08 -2.13
N VAL A 11 -31.50 3.92 -3.45
CA VAL A 11 -30.20 3.57 -4.04
C VAL A 11 -29.17 4.69 -3.84
N ALA A 12 -29.58 5.96 -3.96
CA ALA A 12 -28.69 7.11 -3.72
C ALA A 12 -28.33 7.31 -2.23
N GLN A 13 -29.20 6.92 -1.30
CA GLN A 13 -28.89 6.92 0.13
C GLN A 13 -27.96 5.79 0.52
N ILE A 14 -28.17 4.58 -0.02
CA ILE A 14 -27.28 3.43 0.19
C ILE A 14 -25.90 3.72 -0.39
N SER A 15 -25.82 4.31 -1.59
CA SER A 15 -24.52 4.68 -2.18
C SER A 15 -23.80 5.74 -1.33
N LYS A 16 -24.51 6.72 -0.76
CA LYS A 16 -23.94 7.71 0.16
C LYS A 16 -23.46 7.08 1.47
N SER A 17 -24.20 6.12 2.03
CA SER A 17 -23.79 5.46 3.29
C SER A 17 -22.54 4.61 3.07
N ILE A 18 -22.48 3.83 1.98
CA ILE A 18 -21.30 3.04 1.61
C ILE A 18 -20.07 3.93 1.41
N VAL A 19 -20.22 5.08 0.71
CA VAL A 19 -19.12 6.04 0.51
C VAL A 19 -18.67 6.65 1.85
N ASN A 20 -19.61 6.96 2.76
CA ASN A 20 -19.27 7.47 4.09
C ASN A 20 -18.54 6.43 4.94
N ASP A 21 -18.98 5.17 4.93
CA ASP A 21 -18.33 4.09 5.67
C ASP A 21 -16.92 3.83 5.11
N LEU A 22 -16.78 3.83 3.78
CA LEU A 22 -15.47 3.72 3.13
C LEU A 22 -14.54 4.86 3.55
N ASN A 23 -15.05 6.10 3.59
CA ASN A 23 -14.28 7.27 4.03
C ASN A 23 -13.85 7.15 5.50
N LEU A 24 -14.73 6.66 6.36
CA LEU A 24 -14.44 6.48 7.79
C LEU A 24 -13.39 5.40 8.03
N VAL A 25 -13.46 4.29 7.30
CA VAL A 25 -12.45 3.22 7.29
C VAL A 25 -11.12 3.77 6.77
N THR A 26 -11.12 4.44 5.63
CA THR A 26 -9.92 5.03 5.01
C THR A 26 -9.26 6.03 5.96
N HIS A 27 -10.06 6.86 6.65
CA HIS A 27 -9.56 7.83 7.62
C HIS A 27 -8.92 7.15 8.84
N ARG A 28 -9.53 6.06 9.37
CA ARG A 28 -8.94 5.28 10.46
C ARG A 28 -7.63 4.59 10.04
N PHE A 29 -7.55 4.06 8.82
CA PHE A 29 -6.31 3.49 8.28
C PHE A 29 -5.19 4.52 8.16
N VAL A 30 -5.53 5.78 7.85
CA VAL A 30 -4.57 6.88 7.81
C VAL A 30 -4.16 7.34 9.21
N ILE A 31 -4.99 7.15 10.25
CA ILE A 31 -4.68 7.54 11.64
C ILE A 31 -3.88 6.46 12.40
N TYR A 32 -4.05 5.18 12.08
CA TYR A 32 -3.29 4.06 12.67
C TYR A 32 -2.26 3.40 11.71
N PRO A 33 -1.44 4.15 10.96
CA PRO A 33 -0.47 3.58 10.03
C PRO A 33 0.71 2.92 10.75
N ALA A 34 0.91 3.24 12.04
CA ALA A 34 1.97 2.68 12.85
C ALA A 34 1.88 1.15 12.92
N LEU A 35 0.68 0.59 13.12
CA LEU A 35 0.51 -0.87 13.24
C LEU A 35 0.86 -1.60 11.93
N ILE A 36 0.43 -1.04 10.80
CA ILE A 36 0.76 -1.59 9.47
C ILE A 36 2.26 -1.50 9.21
N PHE A 37 2.87 -0.37 9.58
CA PHE A 37 4.31 -0.17 9.45
C PHE A 37 5.10 -1.16 10.31
N TYR A 38 4.67 -1.41 11.56
CA TYR A 38 5.32 -2.37 12.45
C TYR A 38 5.25 -3.81 11.92
N LEU A 39 4.08 -4.25 11.46
CA LEU A 39 3.92 -5.60 10.88
C LEU A 39 4.83 -5.79 9.66
N TRP A 40 4.88 -4.79 8.78
CA TRP A 40 5.76 -4.80 7.61
C TRP A 40 7.24 -4.79 7.96
N PHE A 41 7.62 -3.99 8.95
CA PHE A 41 9.01 -3.88 9.41
C PHE A 41 9.51 -5.20 10.02
N ILE A 42 8.67 -5.89 10.79
CA ILE A 42 8.99 -7.21 11.33
C ILE A 42 9.19 -8.22 10.19
N GLY A 43 8.29 -8.21 9.18
CA GLY A 43 8.43 -9.08 8.00
C GLY A 43 9.74 -8.85 7.24
N PHE A 44 10.11 -7.59 7.01
CA PHE A 44 11.37 -7.24 6.36
C PHE A 44 12.60 -7.67 7.17
N ILE A 45 12.61 -7.40 8.48
CA ILE A 45 13.70 -7.83 9.36
C ILE A 45 13.85 -9.35 9.35
N GLY A 46 12.74 -10.09 9.39
CA GLY A 46 12.75 -11.54 9.30
C GLY A 46 13.43 -12.02 8.01
N ASN A 47 13.05 -11.46 6.86
CA ASN A 47 13.65 -11.80 5.57
C ASN A 47 15.13 -11.41 5.50
N LEU A 48 15.50 -10.27 6.07
CA LEU A 48 16.89 -9.80 6.12
C LEU A 48 17.77 -10.74 6.95
N PHE A 49 17.31 -11.18 8.13
CA PHE A 49 18.05 -12.12 8.95
C PHE A 49 18.18 -13.49 8.29
N THR A 50 17.13 -13.96 7.61
CA THR A 50 17.17 -15.21 6.84
C THR A 50 18.22 -15.14 5.73
N TYR A 51 18.27 -14.04 4.98
CA TYR A 51 19.26 -13.84 3.92
C TYR A 51 20.70 -13.73 4.45
N LEU A 52 20.90 -13.15 5.64
CA LEU A 52 22.22 -13.00 6.26
C LEU A 52 22.84 -14.35 6.71
N ARG A 53 22.04 -15.41 6.85
CA ARG A 53 22.57 -16.74 7.14
C ARG A 53 23.30 -17.28 5.90
N ALA A 54 24.59 -17.61 6.06
CA ALA A 54 25.47 -18.00 4.95
C ALA A 54 24.93 -19.18 4.11
N GLU A 55 24.24 -20.13 4.76
CA GLU A 55 23.62 -21.30 4.12
C GLU A 55 22.41 -20.95 3.23
N LEU A 56 21.72 -19.85 3.53
CA LEU A 56 20.45 -19.45 2.91
C LEU A 56 20.62 -18.30 1.91
N ARG A 57 21.77 -17.62 1.93
CA ARG A 57 22.05 -16.46 1.05
C ARG A 57 21.96 -16.77 -0.44
N ASN A 58 22.34 -17.99 -0.84
CA ASN A 58 22.30 -18.42 -2.23
C ASN A 58 20.96 -19.06 -2.63
N ASN A 59 20.03 -19.21 -1.68
CA ASN A 59 18.71 -19.72 -1.96
C ASN A 59 17.87 -18.63 -2.65
N THR A 60 17.41 -18.93 -3.85
CA THR A 60 16.60 -18.05 -4.70
C THR A 60 15.31 -17.61 -4.00
N PHE A 61 14.66 -18.49 -3.25
CA PHE A 61 13.56 -18.18 -2.34
C PHE A 61 13.86 -16.99 -1.42
N CYS A 62 15.02 -17.03 -0.74
CA CYS A 62 15.41 -16.02 0.24
C CYS A 62 15.70 -14.69 -0.44
N ILE A 63 16.29 -14.72 -1.64
CA ILE A 63 16.55 -13.53 -2.45
C ILE A 63 15.22 -12.90 -2.90
N TYR A 64 14.30 -13.68 -3.45
CA TYR A 64 13.00 -13.16 -3.90
C TYR A 64 12.15 -12.64 -2.76
N SER A 65 12.13 -13.33 -1.62
CA SER A 65 11.42 -12.87 -0.41
C SER A 65 11.99 -11.55 0.12
N LEU A 66 13.32 -11.41 0.16
CA LEU A 66 13.97 -10.15 0.55
C LEU A 66 13.65 -9.02 -0.44
N CYS A 67 13.81 -9.25 -1.74
CA CYS A 67 13.50 -8.26 -2.79
C CYS A 67 12.05 -7.79 -2.72
N GLY A 68 11.09 -8.71 -2.57
CA GLY A 68 9.68 -8.39 -2.37
C GLY A 68 9.46 -7.47 -1.17
N SER A 69 9.99 -7.85 -0.01
CA SER A 69 9.85 -7.05 1.22
C SER A 69 10.47 -5.65 1.15
N ILE A 70 11.55 -5.46 0.37
CA ILE A 70 12.12 -4.13 0.09
C ILE A 70 11.12 -3.28 -0.70
N ILE A 71 10.56 -3.85 -1.77
CA ILE A 71 9.59 -3.15 -2.63
C ILE A 71 8.36 -2.75 -1.85
N ASP A 72 7.89 -3.63 -0.98
CA ASP A 72 6.75 -3.35 -0.13
C ASP A 72 7.02 -2.23 0.86
N ILE A 73 8.19 -2.18 1.50
CA ILE A 73 8.60 -1.03 2.34
C ILE A 73 8.58 0.27 1.55
N ILE A 74 9.12 0.26 0.33
CA ILE A 74 9.13 1.45 -0.53
C ILE A 74 7.70 1.88 -0.85
N ASN A 75 6.84 0.93 -1.22
CA ASN A 75 5.44 1.17 -1.54
C ASN A 75 4.66 1.72 -0.33
N LEU A 76 4.85 1.12 0.84
CA LEU A 76 4.19 1.51 2.09
C LEU A 76 4.64 2.90 2.55
N THR A 77 5.94 3.19 2.43
CA THR A 77 6.51 4.50 2.77
C THR A 77 5.94 5.57 1.86
N ARG A 78 5.88 5.33 0.54
CA ARG A 78 5.34 6.33 -0.41
C ARG A 78 3.84 6.56 -0.23
N ASN A 79 3.07 5.51 0.01
CA ASN A 79 1.60 5.61 0.03
C ASN A 79 1.03 5.89 1.42
N LEU A 80 1.42 5.10 2.43
CA LEU A 80 0.81 5.17 3.75
C LEU A 80 1.49 6.21 4.64
N PHE A 81 2.82 6.20 4.70
CA PHE A 81 3.57 7.12 5.56
C PHE A 81 3.46 8.58 5.11
N LEU A 82 3.54 8.85 3.80
CA LEU A 82 3.34 10.22 3.30
C LEU A 82 1.91 10.73 3.49
N ARG A 83 0.90 9.86 3.34
CA ARG A 83 -0.50 10.22 3.65
C ARG A 83 -0.70 10.53 5.12
N TYR A 84 -0.07 9.76 6.01
CA TYR A 84 -0.07 10.03 7.44
C TYR A 84 0.56 11.37 7.79
N LEU A 85 1.75 11.66 7.24
CA LEU A 85 2.42 12.94 7.45
C LEU A 85 1.55 14.13 6.99
N SER A 86 0.89 13.99 5.84
CA SER A 86 -0.03 15.00 5.33
C SER A 86 -1.28 15.15 6.20
N ALA A 87 -1.82 14.07 6.73
CA ALA A 87 -3.06 14.09 7.51
C ALA A 87 -2.86 14.58 8.95
N LYS A 88 -1.76 14.16 9.60
CA LYS A 88 -1.51 14.45 11.01
C LYS A 88 -0.65 15.69 11.25
N TYR A 89 0.31 15.95 10.37
CA TYR A 89 1.28 17.04 10.53
C TYR A 89 1.18 18.13 9.45
N ALA A 90 0.22 18.01 8.52
CA ALA A 90 0.08 18.87 7.34
C ALA A 90 1.36 18.95 6.46
N ILE A 91 2.28 18.00 6.61
CA ILE A 91 3.52 17.92 5.83
C ILE A 91 3.19 17.30 4.48
N ARG A 92 3.29 18.09 3.41
CA ARG A 92 3.05 17.63 2.03
C ARG A 92 4.36 17.57 1.27
N ILE A 93 4.71 16.38 0.77
CA ILE A 93 5.81 16.25 -0.18
C ILE A 93 5.27 16.55 -1.59
N PRO A 94 5.82 17.54 -2.31
CA PRO A 94 5.26 18.03 -3.57
C PRO A 94 5.63 17.13 -4.76
N TRP A 95 5.32 15.84 -4.70
CA TRP A 95 5.55 14.88 -5.78
C TRP A 95 4.92 15.30 -7.12
N TYR A 96 3.86 16.10 -7.06
CA TYR A 96 3.10 16.58 -8.22
C TYR A 96 3.52 17.96 -8.73
N SER A 97 4.51 18.60 -8.11
CA SER A 97 4.95 19.95 -8.50
C SER A 97 5.70 19.96 -9.83
N LEU A 98 6.52 18.93 -10.09
CA LEU A 98 7.27 18.79 -11.33
C LEU A 98 6.65 17.71 -12.23
N ARG A 99 6.64 17.97 -13.55
CA ARG A 99 6.08 17.03 -14.55
C ARG A 99 6.78 15.66 -14.50
N ALA A 100 8.09 15.64 -14.31
CA ALA A 100 8.88 14.42 -14.23
C ALA A 100 8.56 13.61 -12.97
N THR A 101 8.48 14.26 -11.80
CA THR A 101 8.20 13.59 -10.53
C THR A 101 6.76 13.07 -10.46
N CYS A 102 5.81 13.78 -11.08
CA CYS A 102 4.43 13.33 -11.21
C CYS A 102 4.33 12.04 -12.04
N LYS A 103 4.95 12.01 -13.22
CA LYS A 103 5.00 10.82 -14.08
C LYS A 103 5.66 9.63 -13.37
N LEU A 104 6.81 9.87 -12.73
CA LEU A 104 7.51 8.85 -11.94
C LEU A 104 6.62 8.34 -10.80
N SER A 105 5.90 9.24 -10.12
CA SER A 105 5.04 8.86 -9.01
C SER A 105 3.91 7.93 -9.43
N ILE A 106 3.25 8.25 -10.55
CA ILE A 106 2.18 7.42 -11.14
C ILE A 106 2.73 6.08 -11.61
N PHE A 107 3.90 6.09 -12.28
CA PHE A 107 4.57 4.86 -12.71
C PHE A 107 4.86 3.95 -11.52
N LEU A 108 5.51 4.47 -10.47
CA LEU A 108 5.84 3.70 -9.28
C LEU A 108 4.60 3.20 -8.52
N LEU A 109 3.51 3.97 -8.53
CA LEU A 109 2.24 3.58 -7.92
C LEU A 109 1.65 2.32 -8.57
N ALA A 110 1.77 2.17 -9.88
CA ALA A 110 1.35 0.97 -10.59
C ALA A 110 2.41 -0.13 -10.53
N PHE A 111 3.68 0.21 -10.75
CA PHE A 111 4.76 -0.75 -10.94
C PHE A 111 5.15 -1.49 -9.65
N LEU A 112 5.27 -0.81 -8.51
CA LEU A 112 5.75 -1.44 -7.26
C LEU A 112 4.82 -2.56 -6.75
N PRO A 113 3.48 -2.41 -6.70
CA PRO A 113 2.59 -3.49 -6.30
C PRO A 113 2.71 -4.73 -7.20
N HIS A 114 2.78 -4.53 -8.52
CA HIS A 114 2.95 -5.64 -9.46
C HIS A 114 4.29 -6.34 -9.23
N LEU A 115 5.37 -5.58 -9.11
CA LEU A 115 6.70 -6.14 -8.89
C LEU A 115 6.79 -6.96 -7.60
N SER A 116 6.18 -6.47 -6.51
CA SER A 116 6.10 -7.21 -5.24
C SER A 116 5.37 -8.56 -5.40
N ILE A 117 4.20 -8.56 -6.06
CA ILE A 117 3.43 -9.79 -6.31
C ILE A 117 4.22 -10.78 -7.17
N HIS A 118 4.96 -10.29 -8.17
CA HIS A 118 5.83 -11.14 -8.98
C HIS A 118 6.95 -11.78 -8.15
N PHE A 119 7.60 -11.03 -7.25
CA PHE A 119 8.59 -11.59 -6.33
C PHE A 119 8.00 -12.60 -5.36
N LEU A 120 6.83 -12.33 -4.80
CA LEU A 120 6.12 -13.27 -3.95
C LEU A 120 5.77 -14.56 -4.71
N SER A 121 5.30 -14.44 -5.95
CA SER A 121 4.96 -15.59 -6.79
C SER A 121 6.21 -16.44 -7.11
N MET A 122 7.33 -15.79 -7.44
CA MET A 122 8.60 -16.48 -7.66
C MET A 122 9.10 -17.17 -6.37
N ALA A 123 8.96 -16.52 -5.21
CA ALA A 123 9.29 -17.13 -3.93
C ALA A 123 8.36 -18.30 -3.55
N ILE A 124 7.11 -18.34 -4.00
CA ILE A 124 6.22 -19.48 -3.67
C ILE A 124 6.48 -20.69 -4.57
N ILE A 125 6.90 -20.45 -5.82
CA ILE A 125 7.12 -21.51 -6.82
C ILE A 125 8.49 -22.19 -6.64
N ASP A 126 9.47 -21.44 -6.18
CA ASP A 126 10.84 -21.90 -5.91
C ASP A 126 10.95 -22.71 -4.60
#